data_AF-A0A1W2EZM7-F1
#
_entry.id   AF-A0A1W2EZM7-F1
#
_cell.length_a   1.000
_cell.length_b   1.000
_cell.length_c   1.000
_cell.angle_alpha   90.00
_cell.angle_beta   90.00
_cell.angle_gamma   90.00
#
_symmetry.space_group_name_H-M   'P 1'
#
loop_
_entity.id
_entity.type
_entity.pdbx_description
1 polymer ?
#
loop_
_entity_poly.entity_id
_entity_poly.type
_entity_poly.pdbx_seq_one_letter_code
_entity_poly.pdbx_strand_id
1 'polypeptide(L)'
;MRYEISPVDAIMGRLVDRPARGSYRYNNRYGRGAGSRSRNLVRATTGRPSAVFKLIKKGGCADRKGLKGQLEYVFSKAERVLDSQGRYEGQDTLSNTDMNRVTRQWSVDWWGTASTGYTSHLLLSYPIGTSPDDVAAISKAVCEEKFQSGAVTYDYVAGLHTDRDHPHVHVIVNRRGSDNRLLTLRQGTDMSYQGFREAMVAHGEALGVHMASESRFDKGLVHRAPTT
;
A
#
# COMPACT_ATOMS: atom_id res chain seq x y z
N MET A 1 20.18 16.30 23.63
CA MET A 1 19.19 15.26 23.95
C MET A 1 19.10 14.31 22.76
N ARG A 2 19.62 13.07 22.89
CA ARG A 2 19.65 12.09 21.81
C ARG A 2 18.25 11.48 21.68
N TYR A 3 17.58 11.69 20.55
CA TYR A 3 16.28 11.08 20.27
C TYR A 3 16.49 9.63 19.83
N GLU A 4 16.00 8.67 20.62
CA GLU A 4 15.89 7.27 20.22
C GLU A 4 14.79 7.12 19.17
N ILE A 5 15.12 6.49 18.05
CA ILE A 5 14.18 6.16 16.98
C ILE A 5 13.35 4.97 17.45
N SER A 6 12.04 5.15 17.61
CA SER A 6 11.14 4.04 17.92
C SER A 6 11.16 3.01 16.78
N PRO A 7 11.21 1.70 17.07
CA PRO A 7 11.07 0.64 16.07
C PRO A 7 9.86 0.82 15.13
N VAL A 8 8.83 1.54 15.60
CA VAL A 8 7.59 1.89 14.90
C VAL A 8 7.81 2.85 13.72
N ASP A 9 8.68 3.86 13.87
CA ASP A 9 8.99 4.81 12.79
C ASP A 9 9.82 4.20 11.67
N ALA A 10 10.57 3.13 12.00
CA ALA A 10 11.35 2.36 11.04
C ALA A 10 10.47 1.44 10.16
N ILE A 11 9.29 1.04 10.66
CA ILE A 11 8.32 0.17 9.99
C ILE A 11 7.35 0.99 9.11
N MET A 12 6.96 2.19 9.54
CA MET A 12 5.96 3.02 8.86
C MET A 12 6.50 3.89 7.72
N GLY A 13 7.82 4.10 7.66
CA GLY A 13 8.46 4.96 6.66
C GLY A 13 7.96 6.40 6.73
N ARG A 14 8.67 7.27 7.48
CA ARG A 14 8.43 8.72 7.66
C ARG A 14 7.45 9.35 6.64
N LEU A 15 6.22 9.58 7.08
CA LEU A 15 5.37 10.61 6.54
C LEU A 15 5.88 11.95 7.10
N VAL A 16 6.73 12.64 6.33
CA VAL A 16 7.12 14.08 6.38
C VAL A 16 7.07 14.71 7.80
N ASP A 17 8.17 14.88 8.56
CA ASP A 17 9.25 15.85 8.30
C ASP A 17 10.58 15.66 9.12
N ARG A 18 11.69 16.16 8.54
CA ARG A 18 13.00 16.64 9.12
C ARG A 18 14.17 15.72 9.58
N PRO A 19 15.46 16.20 9.55
CA PRO A 19 16.52 15.60 8.72
C PRO A 19 17.79 15.10 9.44
N ALA A 20 18.63 14.33 8.74
CA ALA A 20 20.10 14.34 8.89
C ALA A 20 20.80 13.79 7.63
N ARG A 21 21.98 14.35 7.37
CA ARG A 21 22.80 14.30 6.16
C ARG A 21 23.46 12.95 5.88
N GLY A 22 23.80 12.72 4.62
CA GLY A 22 24.71 11.65 4.20
C GLY A 22 24.78 11.53 2.68
N SER A 23 25.75 12.22 2.08
CA SER A 23 26.10 12.13 0.66
C SER A 23 26.56 10.72 0.29
N TYR A 24 25.92 10.07 -0.68
CA TYR A 24 26.56 8.99 -1.44
C TYR A 24 26.25 9.16 -2.93
N ARG A 25 27.31 9.43 -3.68
CA ARG A 25 27.35 9.46 -5.13
C ARG A 25 27.16 8.03 -5.65
N TYR A 26 26.27 7.83 -6.61
CA TYR A 26 26.30 6.63 -7.45
C TYR A 26 26.24 7.05 -8.92
N ASN A 27 27.30 6.71 -9.65
CA ASN A 27 27.45 6.92 -11.08
C ASN A 27 26.50 5.99 -11.82
N ASN A 28 25.64 6.55 -12.67
CA ASN A 28 24.89 5.79 -13.66
C ASN A 28 25.60 5.93 -15.01
N ARG A 29 26.05 4.80 -15.57
CA ARG A 29 26.57 4.73 -16.94
C ARG A 29 25.55 3.95 -17.78
N TYR A 30 25.13 4.62 -18.85
CA TYR A 30 24.09 4.27 -19.80
C TYR A 30 24.17 2.86 -20.42
N GLY A 31 22.98 2.33 -20.75
CA GLY A 31 22.79 1.30 -21.78
C GLY A 31 21.38 1.40 -22.35
N ARG A 32 21.23 2.02 -23.53
CA ARG A 32 20.00 2.10 -24.32
C ARG A 32 19.66 0.73 -24.91
N GLY A 33 18.37 0.39 -24.93
CA GLY A 33 17.80 -0.69 -25.75
C GLY A 33 16.38 -0.33 -26.13
N ALA A 34 16.14 -0.13 -27.43
CA ALA A 34 14.86 0.23 -28.02
C ALA A 34 13.91 -0.99 -28.11
N GLY A 35 12.60 -0.77 -27.95
CA GLY A 35 11.60 -1.76 -28.34
C GLY A 35 10.21 -1.55 -27.77
N SER A 36 9.25 -1.39 -28.69
CA SER A 36 7.78 -1.44 -28.52
C SER A 36 7.06 -0.22 -27.93
N ARG A 37 6.42 0.51 -28.85
CA ARG A 37 5.38 1.52 -28.61
C ARG A 37 4.11 0.83 -28.11
N SER A 38 3.71 1.07 -26.86
CA SER A 38 2.31 0.97 -26.46
C SER A 38 1.71 2.36 -26.37
N ARG A 39 0.49 2.49 -26.91
CA ARG A 39 -0.31 3.71 -26.96
C ARG A 39 -0.71 4.13 -25.54
N ASN A 40 0.14 4.88 -24.86
CA ASN A 40 -0.30 5.69 -23.73
C ASN A 40 -0.76 7.02 -24.29
N LEU A 41 -2.06 7.11 -24.59
CA LEU A 41 -2.72 8.41 -24.67
C LEU A 41 -2.69 8.96 -23.25
N VAL A 42 -1.63 9.72 -22.92
CA VAL A 42 -1.51 10.45 -21.67
C VAL A 42 -2.61 11.51 -21.71
N ARG A 43 -3.78 11.19 -21.16
CA ARG A 43 -4.78 12.19 -20.82
C ARG A 43 -4.20 12.94 -19.63
N ALA A 44 -3.39 13.96 -19.90
CA ALA A 44 -2.93 14.88 -18.88
C ALA A 44 -4.18 15.55 -18.28
N THR A 45 -4.69 15.01 -17.18
CA THR A 45 -5.82 15.64 -16.46
C THR A 45 -5.23 16.67 -15.52
N THR A 46 -4.79 17.80 -16.08
CA THR A 46 -4.39 18.97 -15.32
C THR A 46 -5.52 19.36 -14.37
N GLY A 47 -5.32 19.18 -13.06
CA GLY A 47 -6.26 19.59 -12.01
C GLY A 47 -6.93 18.49 -11.20
N ARG A 48 -6.88 17.20 -11.59
CA ARG A 48 -7.42 16.12 -10.75
C ARG A 48 -6.48 15.79 -9.57
N PRO A 49 -7.01 15.54 -8.37
CA PRO A 49 -6.20 15.08 -7.24
C PRO A 49 -5.60 13.70 -7.55
N SER A 50 -4.41 13.40 -7.02
CA SER A 50 -3.71 12.15 -7.34
C SER A 50 -4.28 10.96 -6.57
N ALA A 51 -4.41 9.81 -7.23
CA ALA A 51 -4.48 8.51 -6.56
C ALA A 51 -3.10 8.15 -6.01
N VAL A 52 -2.97 7.94 -4.71
CA VAL A 52 -1.66 7.68 -4.09
C VAL A 52 -1.58 6.24 -3.60
N PHE A 53 -0.72 5.46 -4.25
CA PHE A 53 -0.33 4.13 -3.80
C PHE A 53 1.11 4.15 -3.27
N LYS A 54 1.35 3.52 -2.12
CA LYS A 54 2.70 3.28 -1.60
C LYS A 54 2.84 1.85 -1.08
N LEU A 55 3.97 1.21 -1.39
CA LEU A 55 4.52 0.13 -0.58
C LEU A 55 5.36 0.75 0.54
N ILE A 56 5.01 0.48 1.79
CA ILE A 56 5.75 0.96 2.95
C ILE A 56 7.07 0.18 3.04
N LYS A 57 8.19 0.90 2.90
CA LYS A 57 9.53 0.30 2.97
C LYS A 57 9.76 -0.26 4.37
N LYS A 58 10.22 -1.51 4.45
CA LYS A 58 10.40 -2.24 5.73
C LYS A 58 9.10 -2.46 6.52
N GLY A 59 7.94 -2.25 5.90
CA GLY A 59 6.64 -2.60 6.49
C GLY A 59 6.28 -4.08 6.37
N GLY A 60 7.19 -4.95 5.92
CA GLY A 60 6.97 -6.39 5.87
C GLY A 60 7.45 -7.07 7.15
N CYS A 61 6.68 -8.04 7.66
CA CYS A 61 7.00 -8.79 8.88
C CYS A 61 7.61 -10.13 8.53
N ALA A 62 8.70 -10.50 9.20
CA ALA A 62 9.35 -11.80 9.02
C ALA A 62 8.85 -12.88 9.99
N ASP A 63 8.13 -12.49 11.05
CA ASP A 63 7.66 -13.40 12.10
C ASP A 63 6.29 -12.98 12.67
N ARG A 64 5.73 -13.87 13.49
CA ARG A 64 4.41 -13.70 14.13
C ARG A 64 4.34 -12.48 15.03
N LYS A 65 5.41 -12.19 15.77
CA LYS A 65 5.45 -11.06 16.72
C LYS A 65 5.41 -9.74 15.95
N GLY A 66 6.16 -9.65 14.87
CA GLY A 66 6.16 -8.51 13.95
C GLY A 66 4.78 -8.27 13.34
N LEU A 67 4.13 -9.32 12.84
CA LEU A 67 2.78 -9.19 12.28
C LEU A 67 1.79 -8.74 13.36
N LYS A 68 1.82 -9.35 14.54
CA LYS A 68 0.93 -8.98 15.63
C LYS A 68 1.04 -7.50 16.01
N GLY A 69 2.27 -7.00 16.19
CA GLY A 69 2.51 -5.59 16.48
C GLY A 69 2.10 -4.65 15.33
N GLN A 70 2.27 -5.09 14.09
CA GLN A 70 1.80 -4.34 12.93
C GLN A 70 0.27 -4.23 12.88
N LEU A 71 -0.44 -5.33 13.15
CA LEU A 71 -1.90 -5.32 13.23
C LEU A 71 -2.38 -4.43 14.37
N GLU A 72 -1.81 -4.55 15.57
CA GLU A 72 -2.16 -3.69 16.71
C GLU A 72 -2.01 -2.21 16.37
N TYR A 73 -0.91 -1.85 15.72
CA TYR A 73 -0.67 -0.48 15.30
C TYR A 73 -1.71 0.01 14.29
N VAL A 74 -1.92 -0.73 13.19
CA VAL A 74 -2.85 -0.34 12.13
C VAL A 74 -4.28 -0.26 12.66
N PHE A 75 -4.72 -1.25 13.43
CA PHE A 75 -6.12 -1.33 13.84
C PHE A 75 -6.43 -0.48 15.09
N SER A 76 -5.43 0.01 15.84
CA SER A 76 -5.65 0.95 16.94
C SER A 76 -6.37 2.25 16.57
N LYS A 77 -6.34 2.63 15.28
CA LYS A 77 -6.95 3.85 14.73
C LYS A 77 -7.88 3.59 13.55
N ALA A 78 -8.16 2.32 13.26
CA ALA A 78 -9.07 2.01 12.18
C ALA A 78 -10.48 2.45 12.55
N GLU A 79 -11.18 3.02 11.59
CA GLU A 79 -12.61 3.31 11.66
C GLU A 79 -13.44 2.32 10.85
N ARG A 80 -12.78 1.50 10.03
CA ARG A 80 -13.40 0.38 9.31
C ARG A 80 -12.37 -0.67 8.96
N VAL A 81 -12.76 -1.92 9.08
CA VAL A 81 -11.98 -3.09 8.66
C VAL A 81 -12.49 -3.61 7.32
N LEU A 82 -11.55 -3.95 6.43
CA LEU A 82 -11.79 -4.69 5.20
C LEU A 82 -10.91 -5.95 5.24
N ASP A 83 -11.38 -7.08 4.70
CA ASP A 83 -10.58 -8.30 4.63
C ASP A 83 -10.93 -9.16 3.41
N SER A 84 -10.01 -10.06 3.05
CA SER A 84 -10.18 -10.95 1.88
C SER A 84 -11.31 -11.97 2.03
N GLN A 85 -11.75 -12.27 3.25
CA GLN A 85 -12.72 -13.34 3.53
C GLN A 85 -14.08 -12.81 3.99
N GLY A 86 -14.25 -11.48 4.03
CA GLY A 86 -15.43 -10.82 4.55
C GLY A 86 -15.72 -11.09 6.03
N ARG A 87 -14.75 -11.63 6.79
CA ARG A 87 -14.96 -12.07 8.17
C ARG A 87 -15.12 -10.91 9.14
N TYR A 88 -14.49 -9.79 8.84
CA TYR A 88 -14.38 -8.63 9.73
C TYR A 88 -15.13 -7.42 9.17
N GLU A 89 -15.94 -7.61 8.13
CA GLU A 89 -16.76 -6.56 7.54
C GLU A 89 -17.74 -5.99 8.58
N GLY A 90 -17.91 -4.67 8.55
CA GLY A 90 -18.76 -3.94 9.49
C GLY A 90 -18.13 -3.72 10.87
N GLN A 91 -16.90 -4.18 11.11
CA GLN A 91 -16.14 -3.81 12.32
C GLN A 91 -15.35 -2.53 12.08
N ASP A 92 -15.28 -1.67 13.10
CA ASP A 92 -14.45 -0.46 13.05
C ASP A 92 -12.95 -0.80 13.21
N THR A 93 -12.65 -1.85 14.00
CA THR A 93 -11.30 -2.31 14.31
C THR A 93 -11.23 -3.82 14.49
N LEU A 94 -10.03 -4.41 14.45
CA LEU A 94 -9.80 -5.80 14.82
C LEU A 94 -9.57 -5.95 16.32
N SER A 95 -10.30 -6.87 16.94
CA SER A 95 -10.07 -7.25 18.33
C SER A 95 -8.71 -7.92 18.53
N ASN A 96 -8.19 -7.94 19.76
CA ASN A 96 -6.97 -8.68 20.09
C ASN A 96 -7.05 -10.16 19.68
N THR A 97 -8.21 -10.77 19.88
CA THR A 97 -8.52 -12.16 19.50
C THR A 97 -8.44 -12.34 17.98
N ASP A 98 -9.00 -11.43 17.20
CA ASP A 98 -8.99 -11.51 15.74
C ASP A 98 -7.60 -11.29 15.17
N MET A 99 -6.84 -10.33 15.71
CA MET A 99 -5.44 -10.14 15.35
C MET A 99 -4.59 -11.37 15.65
N ASN A 100 -4.83 -12.05 16.78
CA ASN A 100 -4.17 -13.32 17.11
C ASN A 100 -4.54 -14.43 16.13
N ARG A 101 -5.82 -14.48 15.71
CA ARG A 101 -6.30 -15.42 14.69
C ARG A 101 -5.61 -15.21 13.35
N VAL A 102 -5.60 -13.97 12.83
CA VAL A 102 -4.91 -13.61 11.57
C VAL A 102 -3.44 -14.00 11.66
N THR A 103 -2.77 -13.62 12.76
CA THR A 103 -1.35 -13.94 12.98
C THR A 103 -1.10 -15.45 12.94
N ARG A 104 -1.91 -16.24 13.65
CA ARG A 104 -1.77 -17.69 13.69
C ARG A 104 -2.04 -18.31 12.33
N GLN A 105 -3.10 -17.91 11.65
CA GLN A 105 -3.52 -18.47 10.36
C GLN A 105 -2.48 -18.23 9.28
N TRP A 106 -2.04 -16.98 9.09
CA TRP A 106 -1.12 -16.65 7.99
C TRP A 106 0.25 -17.29 8.17
N SER A 107 0.71 -17.38 9.41
CA SER A 107 2.04 -17.91 9.73
C SER A 107 2.15 -19.43 9.72
N VAL A 108 1.08 -20.17 9.38
CA VAL A 108 1.17 -21.62 9.17
C VAL A 108 2.12 -21.91 8.01
N ASP A 109 2.06 -21.11 6.94
CA ASP A 109 2.77 -21.37 5.69
C ASP A 109 4.02 -20.51 5.45
N TRP A 110 4.54 -19.94 6.54
CA TRP A 110 5.74 -19.11 6.55
C TRP A 110 7.02 -19.95 6.72
N TRP A 111 7.25 -20.87 5.78
CA TRP A 111 8.50 -21.63 5.69
C TRP A 111 9.50 -20.99 4.73
N GLY A 112 10.78 -21.32 4.94
CA GLY A 112 11.90 -20.83 4.13
C GLY A 112 12.38 -19.44 4.55
N THR A 113 12.98 -18.70 3.61
CA THR A 113 13.46 -17.34 3.83
C THR A 113 12.72 -16.37 2.92
N ALA A 114 12.20 -15.29 3.52
CA ALA A 114 11.60 -14.18 2.81
C ALA A 114 12.37 -12.89 3.13
N SER A 115 13.33 -12.53 2.26
CA SER A 115 14.25 -11.40 2.50
C SER A 115 13.54 -10.05 2.70
N THR A 116 12.33 -9.90 2.17
CA THR A 116 11.48 -8.72 2.33
C THR A 116 10.27 -8.95 3.25
N GLY A 117 10.29 -10.02 4.06
CA GLY A 117 9.22 -10.40 4.99
C GLY A 117 8.12 -11.24 4.34
N TYR A 118 7.29 -11.89 5.15
CA TYR A 118 6.12 -12.66 4.71
C TYR A 118 4.87 -11.80 4.53
N THR A 119 4.88 -10.55 5.01
CA THR A 119 3.81 -9.59 4.73
C THR A 119 4.28 -8.42 3.89
N SER A 120 3.34 -7.72 3.26
CA SER A 120 3.56 -6.41 2.65
C SER A 120 2.58 -5.41 3.23
N HIS A 121 3.07 -4.21 3.54
CA HIS A 121 2.25 -3.11 4.00
C HIS A 121 2.09 -2.09 2.89
N LEU A 122 0.86 -1.97 2.40
CA LEU A 122 0.48 -1.06 1.33
C LEU A 122 -0.37 0.08 1.91
N LEU A 123 -0.32 1.22 1.23
CA LEU A 123 -1.11 2.40 1.55
C LEU A 123 -1.85 2.85 0.29
N LEU A 124 -3.17 2.96 0.39
CA LEU A 124 -4.05 3.63 -0.57
C LEU A 124 -4.49 4.95 0.06
N SER A 125 -4.17 6.08 -0.55
CA SER A 125 -4.55 7.40 -0.04
C SER A 125 -5.34 8.18 -1.09
N TYR A 126 -6.41 8.80 -0.61
CA TYR A 126 -7.47 9.37 -1.43
C TYR A 126 -7.51 10.91 -1.33
N PRO A 127 -8.19 11.59 -2.28
CA PRO A 127 -8.38 13.03 -2.21
C PRO A 127 -9.05 13.47 -0.90
N ILE A 128 -8.69 14.68 -0.43
CA ILE A 128 -9.37 15.33 0.71
C ILE A 128 -10.86 15.43 0.40
N GLY A 129 -11.70 15.11 1.38
CA GLY A 129 -13.17 15.16 1.25
C GLY A 129 -13.80 13.93 0.61
N THR A 130 -13.02 12.91 0.22
CA THR A 130 -13.59 11.60 -0.16
C THR A 130 -14.23 10.96 1.08
N SER A 131 -15.49 10.52 0.96
CA SER A 131 -16.22 9.97 2.10
C SER A 131 -15.58 8.65 2.59
N PRO A 132 -15.66 8.31 3.89
CA PRO A 132 -15.18 7.02 4.38
C PRO A 132 -15.85 5.82 3.69
N ASP A 133 -17.11 5.95 3.30
CA ASP A 133 -17.84 4.90 2.58
C ASP A 133 -17.27 4.67 1.18
N ASP A 134 -17.02 5.74 0.42
CA ASP A 134 -16.38 5.63 -0.89
C ASP A 134 -14.95 5.10 -0.77
N VAL A 135 -14.18 5.57 0.21
CA VAL A 135 -12.82 5.09 0.48
C VAL A 135 -12.82 3.58 0.78
N ALA A 136 -13.76 3.12 1.60
CA ALA A 136 -13.92 1.69 1.91
C ALA A 136 -14.31 0.89 0.66
N ALA A 137 -15.31 1.34 -0.10
CA ALA A 137 -15.80 0.67 -1.28
C ALA A 137 -14.73 0.58 -2.39
N ILE A 138 -14.06 1.69 -2.70
CA ILE A 138 -12.98 1.73 -3.69
C ILE A 138 -11.83 0.84 -3.24
N SER A 139 -11.41 0.92 -1.98
CA SER A 139 -10.29 0.12 -1.47
C SER A 139 -10.60 -1.38 -1.49
N LYS A 140 -11.84 -1.77 -1.16
CA LYS A 140 -12.30 -3.15 -1.23
C LYS A 140 -12.23 -3.65 -2.68
N ALA A 141 -12.80 -2.92 -3.63
CA ALA A 141 -12.79 -3.29 -5.04
C ALA A 141 -11.36 -3.38 -5.62
N VAL A 142 -10.47 -2.45 -5.25
CA VAL A 142 -9.04 -2.51 -5.60
C VAL A 142 -8.39 -3.77 -5.02
N CYS A 143 -8.64 -4.11 -3.76
CA CYS A 143 -8.04 -5.29 -3.14
C CYS A 143 -8.60 -6.59 -3.73
N GLU A 144 -9.89 -6.66 -4.05
CA GLU A 144 -10.50 -7.79 -4.75
C GLU A 144 -9.87 -8.00 -6.13
N GLU A 145 -9.74 -6.94 -6.94
CA GLU A 145 -9.07 -7.00 -8.25
C GLU A 145 -7.60 -7.42 -8.13
N LYS A 146 -6.84 -6.87 -7.18
CA LYS A 146 -5.40 -7.11 -7.10
C LYS A 146 -5.03 -8.41 -6.40
N PHE A 147 -5.86 -8.88 -5.47
CA PHE A 147 -5.50 -10.00 -4.60
C PHE A 147 -6.44 -11.19 -4.70
N GLN A 148 -7.63 -11.07 -5.28
CA GLN A 148 -8.64 -12.14 -5.27
C GLN A 148 -9.10 -12.58 -6.66
N SER A 149 -8.91 -11.79 -7.72
CA SER A 149 -9.40 -12.15 -9.07
C SER A 149 -8.40 -12.92 -9.95
N GLY A 150 -7.15 -13.08 -9.50
CA GLY A 150 -6.09 -13.77 -10.25
C GLY A 150 -6.07 -15.28 -10.06
N ALA A 151 -5.22 -15.97 -10.83
CA ALA A 151 -4.96 -17.41 -10.65
C ALA A 151 -4.33 -17.76 -9.29
N VAL A 152 -3.67 -16.78 -8.67
CA VAL A 152 -3.14 -16.85 -7.31
C VAL A 152 -3.84 -15.77 -6.49
N THR A 153 -4.39 -16.16 -5.35
CA THR A 153 -5.03 -15.24 -4.42
C THR A 153 -4.16 -15.00 -3.19
N TYR A 154 -4.30 -13.84 -2.56
CA TYR A 154 -3.51 -13.43 -1.40
C TYR A 154 -4.41 -12.90 -0.29
N ASP A 155 -4.31 -13.48 0.90
CA ASP A 155 -5.07 -12.98 2.05
C ASP A 155 -4.63 -11.57 2.44
N TYR A 156 -5.58 -10.72 2.83
CA TYR A 156 -5.29 -9.39 3.35
C TYR A 156 -6.25 -9.01 4.47
N VAL A 157 -5.79 -8.08 5.31
CA VAL A 157 -6.63 -7.28 6.21
C VAL A 157 -6.24 -5.83 6.04
N ALA A 158 -7.21 -4.93 6.09
CA ALA A 158 -6.99 -3.51 5.90
C ALA A 158 -7.78 -2.66 6.88
N GLY A 159 -7.18 -1.56 7.33
CA GLY A 159 -7.80 -0.57 8.20
C GLY A 159 -7.92 0.77 7.50
N LEU A 160 -9.13 1.32 7.46
CA LEU A 160 -9.43 2.67 6.98
C LEU A 160 -9.16 3.68 8.09
N HIS A 161 -8.36 4.72 7.79
CA HIS A 161 -7.98 5.80 8.67
C HIS A 161 -8.45 7.14 8.08
N THR A 162 -9.10 7.96 8.89
CA THR A 162 -9.52 9.34 8.56
C THR A 162 -8.91 10.36 9.53
N ASP A 163 -7.95 9.95 10.36
CA ASP A 163 -7.26 10.78 11.36
C ASP A 163 -6.33 11.87 10.78
N ARG A 164 -6.36 12.06 9.46
CA ARG A 164 -5.54 12.97 8.66
C ARG A 164 -6.37 13.55 7.51
N ASP A 165 -5.92 14.69 6.96
CA ASP A 165 -6.61 15.39 5.85
C ASP A 165 -6.95 14.48 4.66
N HIS A 166 -6.03 13.59 4.31
CA HIS A 166 -6.24 12.58 3.28
C HIS A 166 -6.68 11.26 3.93
N PRO A 167 -7.93 10.82 3.72
CA PRO A 167 -8.34 9.50 4.18
C PRO A 167 -7.52 8.43 3.45
N HIS A 168 -7.13 7.39 4.17
CA HIS A 168 -6.23 6.38 3.66
C HIS A 168 -6.50 5.00 4.25
N VAL A 169 -6.15 3.97 3.50
CA VAL A 169 -6.30 2.57 3.90
C VAL A 169 -4.92 1.93 3.97
N HIS A 170 -4.61 1.40 5.14
CA HIS A 170 -3.45 0.55 5.36
C HIS A 170 -3.84 -0.90 5.07
N VAL A 171 -3.26 -1.49 4.04
CA VAL A 171 -3.51 -2.89 3.64
C VAL A 171 -2.30 -3.73 4.04
N ILE A 172 -2.51 -4.71 4.91
CA ILE A 172 -1.52 -5.74 5.23
C ILE A 172 -1.87 -6.98 4.42
N VAL A 173 -0.94 -7.43 3.58
CA VAL A 173 -1.13 -8.58 2.70
C VAL A 173 -0.23 -9.72 3.16
N ASN A 174 -0.79 -10.92 3.32
CA ASN A 174 0.00 -12.15 3.41
C ASN A 174 0.59 -12.43 2.03
N ARG A 175 1.92 -12.32 1.92
CA ARG A 175 2.57 -12.50 0.62
C ARG A 175 2.52 -13.95 0.16
N ARG A 176 2.35 -14.92 1.05
CA ARG A 176 2.17 -16.31 0.65
C ARG A 176 0.79 -16.45 0.01
N GLY A 177 0.76 -16.63 -1.31
CA GLY A 177 -0.47 -16.84 -2.06
C GLY A 177 -0.97 -18.27 -1.99
N SER A 178 -2.15 -18.51 -2.58
CA SER A 178 -2.80 -19.83 -2.64
C SER A 178 -1.96 -20.93 -3.31
N ASP A 179 -1.00 -20.57 -4.17
CA ASP A 179 -0.05 -21.48 -4.83
C ASP A 179 1.31 -21.55 -4.10
N ASN A 180 1.40 -21.00 -2.90
CA ASN A 180 2.60 -20.82 -2.10
C ASN A 180 3.67 -19.90 -2.70
N ARG A 181 3.44 -19.20 -3.81
CA ARG A 181 4.38 -18.18 -4.27
C ARG A 181 4.27 -16.90 -3.45
N LEU A 182 5.38 -16.17 -3.37
CA LEU A 182 5.41 -14.89 -2.67
C LEU A 182 4.96 -13.77 -3.61
N LEU A 183 4.00 -12.96 -3.15
CA LEU A 183 3.60 -11.72 -3.80
C LEU A 183 4.82 -10.85 -4.05
N THR A 184 4.94 -10.37 -5.28
CA THR A 184 5.98 -9.44 -5.70
C THR A 184 5.37 -8.35 -6.57
N LEU A 185 5.65 -7.09 -6.23
CA LEU A 185 5.27 -5.98 -7.09
C LEU A 185 6.32 -5.80 -8.19
N ARG A 186 5.90 -5.84 -9.45
CA ARG A 186 6.80 -5.78 -10.61
C ARG A 186 6.31 -4.74 -11.61
N GLN A 187 7.21 -3.86 -12.05
CA GLN A 187 6.92 -2.90 -13.11
C GLN A 187 6.52 -3.62 -14.41
N GLY A 188 5.53 -3.06 -15.13
CA GLY A 188 5.01 -3.64 -16.37
C GLY A 188 4.06 -4.83 -16.15
N THR A 189 3.55 -5.02 -14.94
CA THR A 189 2.51 -6.00 -14.61
C THR A 189 1.33 -5.30 -13.92
N ASP A 190 0.20 -5.99 -13.80
CA ASP A 190 -0.96 -5.46 -13.07
C ASP A 190 -0.66 -5.27 -11.58
N MET A 191 0.27 -6.07 -11.04
CA MET A 191 0.85 -5.92 -9.69
C MET A 191 1.99 -4.89 -9.69
N SER A 192 1.78 -3.74 -10.31
CA SER A 192 2.73 -2.61 -10.32
C SER A 192 2.15 -1.40 -9.61
N TYR A 193 3.01 -0.46 -9.20
CA TYR A 193 2.58 0.79 -8.56
C TYR A 193 1.66 1.63 -9.47
N GLN A 194 1.81 1.48 -10.79
CA GLN A 194 0.92 2.11 -11.76
C GLN A 194 -0.41 1.37 -11.80
N GLY A 195 -0.39 0.03 -11.90
CA GLY A 195 -1.60 -0.80 -11.91
C GLY A 195 -2.50 -0.62 -10.67
N PHE A 196 -1.92 -0.40 -9.48
CA PHE A 196 -2.71 -0.04 -8.30
C PHE A 196 -3.37 1.34 -8.41
N ARG A 197 -2.66 2.36 -8.91
CA ARG A 197 -3.24 3.70 -9.09
C ARG A 197 -4.30 3.71 -10.18
N GLU A 198 -4.13 2.93 -11.24
CA GLU A 198 -5.12 2.76 -12.30
C GLU A 198 -6.38 2.08 -11.78
N ALA A 199 -6.26 1.03 -10.96
CA ALA A 199 -7.41 0.40 -10.31
C ALA A 199 -8.14 1.38 -9.38
N MET A 200 -7.42 2.16 -8.57
CA MET A 200 -8.03 3.20 -7.73
C MET A 200 -8.84 4.21 -8.54
N VAL A 201 -8.31 4.65 -9.70
CA VAL A 201 -9.03 5.57 -10.59
C VAL A 201 -10.26 4.89 -11.19
N ALA A 202 -10.13 3.67 -11.71
CA ALA A 202 -11.23 2.96 -12.36
C ALA A 202 -12.41 2.73 -11.40
N HIS A 203 -12.13 2.22 -10.19
CA HIS A 203 -13.15 1.99 -9.16
C HIS A 203 -13.68 3.31 -8.57
N GLY A 204 -12.83 4.34 -8.48
CA GLY A 204 -13.25 5.68 -8.07
C GLY A 204 -14.22 6.33 -9.04
N GLU A 205 -13.97 6.23 -10.35
CA GLU A 205 -14.84 6.79 -11.38
C GLU A 205 -16.25 6.18 -11.35
N ALA A 206 -16.37 4.89 -11.04
CA ALA A 206 -17.65 4.21 -10.87
C ALA A 206 -18.50 4.78 -9.71
N LEU A 207 -17.85 5.43 -8.74
CA LEU A 207 -18.49 6.04 -7.56
C LEU A 207 -18.44 7.58 -7.59
N GLY A 208 -18.05 8.19 -8.72
CA GLY A 208 -17.96 9.65 -8.85
C GLY A 208 -16.75 10.28 -8.16
N VAL A 209 -15.82 9.49 -7.63
CA VAL A 209 -14.58 9.97 -7.02
C VAL A 209 -13.50 10.12 -8.10
N HIS A 210 -13.30 11.35 -8.55
CA HIS A 210 -12.35 11.65 -9.62
C HIS A 210 -10.92 11.84 -9.11
N MET A 211 -10.01 11.01 -9.59
CA MET A 211 -8.58 11.09 -9.28
C MET A 211 -7.72 10.81 -10.52
N ALA A 212 -6.42 11.13 -10.46
CA ALA A 212 -5.46 10.89 -11.52
C ALA A 212 -4.48 9.77 -11.14
N SER A 213 -4.24 8.82 -12.04
CA SER A 213 -3.30 7.71 -11.83
C SER A 213 -1.85 8.09 -12.04
N GLU A 214 -1.55 9.29 -12.54
CA GLU A 214 -0.21 9.75 -12.93
C GLU A 214 0.78 9.75 -11.76
N SER A 215 2.03 9.37 -12.03
CA SER A 215 3.08 9.44 -11.01
C SER A 215 3.58 10.87 -10.90
N ARG A 216 4.33 11.16 -9.83
CA ARG A 216 5.05 12.44 -9.73
C ARG A 216 5.98 12.67 -10.92
N PHE A 217 6.60 11.61 -11.42
CA PHE A 217 7.46 11.68 -12.59
C PHE A 217 6.66 12.02 -13.86
N ASP A 218 5.51 11.39 -14.05
CA ASP A 218 4.61 11.67 -15.19
C ASP A 218 4.08 13.11 -15.17
N LYS A 219 3.91 13.69 -13.98
CA LYS A 219 3.53 15.10 -13.77
C LYS A 219 4.70 16.09 -13.95
N GLY A 220 5.90 15.62 -14.31
CA GLY A 220 7.10 16.47 -14.42
C GLY A 220 7.63 16.99 -13.07
N LEU A 221 7.12 16.46 -11.94
CA LEU A 221 7.52 16.86 -10.58
C LEU A 221 8.79 16.13 -10.15
N VAL A 222 9.89 16.43 -10.85
CA VAL A 222 11.22 15.85 -10.63
C VAL A 222 11.97 16.48 -9.46
N HIS A 223 11.57 17.68 -9.04
CA HIS A 223 12.12 18.36 -7.88
C HIS A 223 11.24 18.16 -6.65
N ARG A 224 11.88 17.77 -5.54
CA ARG A 224 11.27 17.86 -4.22
C ARG A 224 11.52 19.28 -3.74
N ALA A 225 10.48 20.05 -3.45
CA ALA A 225 10.65 21.34 -2.80
C ALA A 225 11.50 21.13 -1.53
N PRO A 226 12.49 22.00 -1.26
CA PRO A 226 13.23 21.94 -0.01
C PRO A 226 12.23 22.09 1.13
N THR A 227 12.26 21.14 2.06
CA THR A 227 11.52 21.26 3.31
C THR A 227 12.10 22.44 4.09
N THR A 228 11.27 23.46 4.38
CA THR A 228 11.62 24.58 5.28
C THR A 228 11.67 24.19 6.73
#